data_AF-A0A4P6K5Y7-F1
#
_entry.id   AF-A0A4P6K5Y7-F1
#
_cell.length_a   1.000
_cell.length_b   1.000
_cell.length_c   1.000
_cell.angle_alpha   90.00
_cell.angle_beta   90.00
_cell.angle_gamma   90.00
#
_symmetry.space_group_name_H-M   'P 1'
#
loop_
_entity.id
_entity.type
_entity.pdbx_description
1 polymer ?
#
loop_
_entity_poly.entity_id
_entity_poly.type
_entity_poly.pdbx_seq_one_letter_code
_entity_poly.pdbx_strand_id
1 'polypeptide(L)'
;MPEVVRDRIEICPIQLPGRAHRIRERPLFTSMPALIGTLVPSILSNSPLYPWLDRPFAFFGARLGELIAFELAWALSALHKLSPAALCIAACRAPHLPGPHPLEGAEHLRIVEVIEQVRALGGTPEYILADSRLLSIILPKLRADALLGPPMRISLTLRWTAQSQPAKESRMRW
;
A
#
# COMPACT_ATOMS: atom_id res chain seq x y z
N MET A 1 5.44 14.58 10.66
CA MET A 1 6.27 13.70 11.52
C MET A 1 7.30 14.57 12.22
N PRO A 2 7.47 14.44 13.54
CA PRO A 2 8.57 15.08 14.26
C PRO A 2 9.93 14.64 13.69
N GLU A 3 10.93 15.52 13.71
CA GLU A 3 12.29 15.26 13.18
C GLU A 3 12.92 13.98 13.74
N VAL A 4 12.74 13.72 15.04
CA VAL A 4 13.33 12.57 15.76
C VAL A 4 12.94 11.20 15.19
N VAL A 5 11.80 11.11 14.50
CA VAL A 5 11.33 9.86 13.91
C VAL A 5 11.91 9.65 12.50
N ARG A 6 12.23 10.72 11.76
CA ARG A 6 12.77 10.61 10.39
C ARG A 6 14.16 10.00 10.35
N ASP A 7 15.01 10.27 11.34
CA ASP A 7 16.39 9.77 11.35
C ASP A 7 16.50 8.27 11.69
N ARG A 8 15.40 7.66 12.15
CA ARG A 8 15.36 6.25 12.55
C ARG A 8 14.57 5.38 11.59
N ILE A 9 13.84 5.99 10.65
CA ILE A 9 12.87 5.35 9.77
C ILE A 9 13.10 5.81 8.33
N GLU A 10 13.43 4.87 7.45
CA GLU A 10 13.47 5.03 6.00
C GLU A 10 12.11 4.70 5.36
N ILE A 11 11.54 5.60 4.57
CA ILE A 11 10.23 5.37 3.92
C ILE A 11 10.47 4.88 2.49
N CYS A 12 9.91 3.72 2.14
CA CYS A 12 10.29 2.99 0.94
C CYS A 12 9.08 2.62 0.04
N PRO A 13 8.37 3.61 -0.55
CA PRO A 13 7.04 3.41 -1.14
C PRO A 13 6.98 2.28 -2.17
N ILE A 14 6.01 1.38 -2.00
CA ILE A 14 5.68 0.36 -3.01
C ILE A 14 4.70 0.98 -4.00
N GLN A 15 5.15 1.19 -5.23
CA GLN A 15 4.31 1.70 -6.30
C GLN A 15 3.78 0.56 -7.17
N LEU A 16 2.46 0.44 -7.26
CA LEU A 16 1.82 -0.59 -8.09
C LEU A 16 2.04 -0.35 -9.59
N PRO A 17 2.09 -1.42 -10.41
CA PRO A 17 2.07 -1.31 -11.87
C PRO A 17 0.88 -0.48 -12.38
N GLY A 18 1.12 0.32 -13.43
CA GLY A 18 0.09 1.17 -14.02
C GLY A 18 -0.25 2.41 -13.19
N ARG A 19 0.61 2.85 -12.26
CA ARG A 19 0.44 4.09 -11.47
C ARG A 19 1.66 4.99 -11.61
N ALA A 20 1.49 6.31 -11.45
CA ALA A 20 2.54 7.34 -11.48
C ALA A 20 3.67 7.07 -12.50
N HIS A 21 4.94 6.95 -12.12
CA HIS A 21 6.02 6.69 -13.07
C HIS A 21 5.93 5.33 -13.80
N ARG A 22 5.13 4.39 -13.27
CA ARG A 22 4.84 3.05 -13.84
C ARG A 22 3.56 3.05 -14.67
N ILE A 23 3.07 4.22 -15.14
CA ILE A 23 1.72 4.38 -15.74
C ILE A 23 1.43 3.47 -16.93
N ARG A 24 2.47 3.08 -17.68
CA ARG A 24 2.39 2.24 -18.88
C ARG A 24 2.50 0.75 -18.59
N GLU A 25 2.90 0.38 -17.37
CA GLU A 25 3.07 -1.02 -17.01
C GLU A 25 1.73 -1.76 -16.96
N ARG A 26 1.82 -3.06 -17.24
CA ARG A 26 0.71 -4.01 -17.29
C ARG A 26 1.08 -5.27 -16.50
N PRO A 27 0.09 -6.04 -16.02
CA PRO A 27 -1.35 -5.78 -16.10
C PRO A 27 -1.83 -4.71 -15.11
N LEU A 28 -3.04 -4.19 -15.33
CA LEU A 28 -3.79 -3.52 -14.26
C LEU A 28 -4.49 -4.61 -13.47
N PHE A 29 -4.05 -4.84 -12.23
CA PHE A 29 -4.57 -5.94 -11.42
C PHE A 29 -6.00 -5.66 -10.96
N THR A 30 -6.85 -6.67 -11.09
CA THR A 30 -8.25 -6.69 -10.64
C THR A 30 -8.51 -7.81 -9.63
N SER A 31 -7.47 -8.55 -9.25
CA SER A 31 -7.52 -9.67 -8.31
C SER A 31 -6.37 -9.55 -7.32
N MET A 32 -6.70 -9.60 -6.03
CA MET A 32 -5.71 -9.46 -4.95
C MET A 32 -4.67 -10.60 -5.00
N PRO A 33 -5.02 -11.89 -5.13
CA PRO A 33 -4.04 -12.96 -5.30
C PRO A 33 -3.05 -12.73 -6.46
N ALA A 34 -3.54 -12.26 -7.61
CA ALA A 34 -2.68 -11.98 -8.78
C ALA A 34 -1.71 -10.82 -8.50
N LEU A 35 -2.19 -9.78 -7.81
CA LEU A 35 -1.36 -8.65 -7.39
C LEU A 35 -0.25 -9.12 -6.44
N ILE A 36 -0.62 -9.86 -5.39
CA ILE A 36 0.33 -10.37 -4.38
C ILE A 36 1.35 -11.33 -5.00
N GLY A 37 0.91 -12.21 -5.89
CA GLY A 37 1.80 -13.10 -6.65
C GLY A 37 2.81 -12.36 -7.53
N THR A 38 2.55 -11.10 -7.89
CA THR A 38 3.51 -10.24 -8.60
C THR A 38 4.39 -9.42 -7.65
N LEU A 39 3.80 -8.88 -6.57
CA LEU A 39 4.51 -8.01 -5.64
C LEU A 39 5.53 -8.77 -4.79
N VAL A 40 5.19 -9.97 -4.31
CA VAL A 40 6.10 -10.76 -3.45
C VAL A 40 7.42 -11.08 -4.17
N PRO A 41 7.43 -11.66 -5.38
CA PRO A 41 8.69 -11.89 -6.09
C PRO A 41 9.45 -10.59 -6.38
N SER A 42 8.74 -9.50 -6.71
CA SER A 42 9.35 -8.20 -6.95
C SER A 42 10.10 -7.71 -5.71
N ILE A 43 9.46 -7.77 -4.53
CA ILE A 43 10.05 -7.39 -3.24
C ILE A 43 11.26 -8.28 -2.89
N LEU A 44 11.19 -9.58 -3.18
CA LEU A 44 12.20 -10.56 -2.75
C LEU A 44 13.41 -10.72 -3.70
N SER A 45 13.38 -10.18 -4.91
CA SER A 45 14.45 -10.46 -5.89
C SER A 45 14.93 -9.25 -6.69
N ASN A 46 14.01 -8.37 -7.09
CA ASN A 46 14.31 -7.33 -8.08
C ASN A 46 14.13 -5.91 -7.52
N SER A 47 13.76 -5.80 -6.25
CA SER A 47 13.48 -4.52 -5.61
C SER A 47 14.67 -4.04 -4.80
N PRO A 48 14.94 -2.72 -4.78
CA PRO A 48 15.89 -2.13 -3.84
C PRO A 48 15.53 -2.39 -2.37
N LEU A 49 14.33 -2.92 -2.09
CA LEU A 49 13.87 -3.32 -0.76
C LEU A 49 14.49 -4.62 -0.24
N TYR A 50 14.93 -5.53 -1.11
CA TYR A 50 15.39 -6.86 -0.69
C TYR A 50 16.49 -6.82 0.39
N PRO A 51 17.54 -5.97 0.27
CA PRO A 51 18.58 -5.85 1.30
C PRO A 51 18.08 -5.29 2.64
N TRP A 52 16.85 -4.80 2.71
CA TRP A 52 16.24 -4.22 3.92
C TRP A 52 15.24 -5.17 4.59
N LEU A 53 15.04 -6.37 4.05
CA LEU A 53 14.20 -7.40 4.68
C LEU A 53 14.98 -8.24 5.71
N ASP A 54 16.28 -8.01 5.83
CA ASP A 54 17.18 -8.61 6.83
C ASP A 54 17.04 -8.00 8.24
N ARG A 55 16.22 -6.94 8.37
CA ARG A 55 16.02 -6.15 9.58
C ARG A 55 14.52 -5.92 9.81
N PRO A 56 14.11 -5.47 11.01
CA PRO A 56 12.71 -5.19 11.28
C PRO A 56 12.11 -4.18 10.30
N PHE A 57 10.99 -4.58 9.69
CA PHE A 57 10.21 -3.77 8.77
C PHE A 57 8.75 -3.71 9.21
N ALA A 58 8.03 -2.68 8.76
CA ALA A 58 6.60 -2.56 8.98
C ALA A 58 5.90 -2.21 7.68
N PHE A 59 4.65 -2.65 7.53
CA PHE A 59 3.80 -2.17 6.47
C PHE A 59 2.90 -1.05 6.99
N PHE A 60 2.75 -0.02 6.16
CA PHE A 60 1.73 0.99 6.35
C PHE A 60 0.80 1.01 5.13
N GLY A 61 -0.50 0.91 5.38
CA GLY A 61 -1.53 0.87 4.37
C GLY A 61 -2.66 1.83 4.71
N ALA A 62 -3.19 2.52 3.69
CA ALA A 62 -4.41 3.29 3.83
C ALA A 62 -5.41 2.92 2.72
N ARG A 63 -6.69 2.74 3.09
CA ARG A 63 -7.76 2.27 2.19
C ARG A 63 -7.39 0.94 1.51
N LEU A 64 -7.29 0.83 0.18
CA LEU A 64 -6.81 -0.39 -0.49
C LEU A 64 -5.40 -0.81 -0.02
N GLY A 65 -4.57 0.17 0.36
CA GLY A 65 -3.26 -0.12 0.90
C GLY A 65 -3.29 -0.96 2.17
N GLU A 66 -4.37 -0.93 2.95
CA GLU A 66 -4.55 -1.76 4.15
C GLU A 66 -4.68 -3.23 3.78
N LEU A 67 -5.55 -3.54 2.82
CA LEU A 67 -5.76 -4.90 2.31
C LEU A 67 -4.48 -5.43 1.65
N ILE A 68 -3.85 -4.62 0.80
CA ILE A 68 -2.57 -5.00 0.17
C ILE A 68 -1.49 -5.25 1.23
N ALA A 69 -1.37 -4.38 2.23
CA ALA A 69 -0.39 -4.52 3.29
C ALA A 69 -0.63 -5.78 4.15
N PHE A 70 -1.89 -6.07 4.47
CA PHE A 70 -2.28 -7.29 5.18
C PHE A 70 -1.94 -8.54 4.38
N GLU A 71 -2.35 -8.59 3.11
CA GLU A 71 -2.12 -9.75 2.24
C GLU A 71 -0.63 -9.95 1.95
N LEU A 72 0.14 -8.87 1.77
CA LEU A 72 1.60 -8.95 1.65
C LEU A 72 2.25 -9.48 2.93
N ALA A 73 1.85 -8.95 4.09
CA ALA A 73 2.37 -9.42 5.38
C ALA A 73 2.09 -10.91 5.58
N TRP A 74 0.87 -11.34 5.27
CA TRP A 74 0.46 -12.73 5.37
C TRP A 74 1.24 -13.63 4.40
N ALA A 75 1.32 -13.26 3.12
CA ALA A 75 2.02 -14.04 2.10
C ALA A 75 3.53 -14.17 2.40
N LEU A 76 4.19 -13.07 2.80
CA LEU A 76 5.61 -13.10 3.19
C LEU A 76 5.85 -13.96 4.43
N SER A 77 4.97 -13.88 5.42
CA SER A 77 5.08 -14.67 6.65
C SER A 77 4.86 -16.15 6.37
N ALA A 78 3.80 -16.51 5.63
CA ALA A 78 3.39 -17.88 5.38
C ALA A 78 4.34 -18.62 4.42
N LEU A 79 4.79 -17.95 3.35
CA LEU A 79 5.56 -18.60 2.27
C LEU A 79 7.07 -18.42 2.43
N HIS A 80 7.51 -17.36 3.11
CA HIS A 80 8.92 -16.97 3.14
C HIS A 80 9.49 -16.77 4.55
N LYS A 81 8.69 -17.01 5.61
CA LYS A 81 9.09 -16.81 7.01
C LYS A 81 9.59 -15.39 7.31
N LEU A 82 9.08 -14.41 6.56
CA LEU A 82 9.39 -12.98 6.73
C LEU A 82 8.16 -12.27 7.28
N SER A 83 8.17 -11.98 8.58
CA SER A 83 7.05 -11.33 9.26
C SER A 83 7.39 -9.86 9.56
N PRO A 84 6.50 -8.90 9.20
CA PRO A 84 6.69 -7.52 9.60
C PRO A 84 6.57 -7.39 11.13
N ALA A 85 7.35 -6.48 11.71
CA ALA A 85 7.27 -6.14 13.13
C ALA A 85 5.96 -5.40 13.49
N ALA A 86 5.35 -4.73 12.50
CA ALA A 86 4.06 -4.06 12.66
C ALA A 86 3.31 -3.96 11.32
N LEU A 87 1.98 -3.93 11.42
CA LEU A 87 1.06 -3.56 10.35
C LEU A 87 0.26 -2.34 10.82
N CYS A 88 0.49 -1.20 10.18
CA CYS A 88 -0.18 0.05 10.48
C CYS A 88 -1.24 0.35 9.40
N ILE A 89 -2.48 0.51 9.82
CA ILE A 89 -3.66 0.64 8.95
C ILE A 89 -4.32 1.99 9.24
N ALA A 90 -4.66 2.75 8.21
CA ALA A 90 -5.19 4.11 8.34
C ALA A 90 -6.34 4.41 7.35
N ALA A 91 -7.45 4.95 7.85
CA ALA A 91 -8.70 5.20 7.11
C ALA A 91 -9.58 3.96 6.89
N CYS A 92 -9.68 3.11 7.91
CA CYS A 92 -10.71 2.08 8.01
C CYS A 92 -12.06 2.72 8.39
N ARG A 93 -13.14 2.38 7.67
CA ARG A 93 -14.50 2.65 8.16
C ARG A 93 -14.70 1.76 9.39
N ALA A 94 -15.13 2.35 10.50
CA ALA A 94 -15.33 1.59 11.72
C ALA A 94 -16.33 0.43 11.47
N PRO A 95 -16.07 -0.80 11.94
CA PRO A 95 -16.88 -1.98 11.63
C PRO A 95 -18.38 -1.87 11.96
N HIS A 96 -18.75 -0.94 12.83
CA HIS A 96 -20.12 -0.71 13.28
C HIS A 96 -20.90 0.31 12.43
N LEU A 97 -20.29 0.93 11.42
CA LEU A 97 -20.97 1.91 10.56
C LEU A 97 -21.57 1.23 9.32
N PRO A 98 -22.91 1.16 9.20
CA PRO A 98 -23.56 0.55 8.04
C PRO A 98 -23.42 1.41 6.77
N GLY A 99 -23.38 0.76 5.61
CA GLY A 99 -23.56 1.39 4.30
C GLY A 99 -22.75 0.70 3.19
N PRO A 100 -23.30 0.56 1.98
CA PRO A 100 -22.56 -0.01 0.85
C PRO A 100 -21.30 0.79 0.56
N HIS A 101 -20.28 0.11 0.08
CA HIS A 101 -19.01 0.73 -0.20
C HIS A 101 -19.12 1.60 -1.48
N PRO A 102 -18.54 2.82 -1.56
CA PRO A 102 -18.76 3.75 -2.68
C PRO A 102 -18.37 3.27 -4.08
N LEU A 103 -17.81 2.07 -4.22
CA LEU A 103 -17.38 1.44 -5.47
C LEU A 103 -17.77 -0.06 -5.53
N GLU A 104 -18.65 -0.51 -4.64
CA GLU A 104 -19.19 -1.86 -4.69
C GLU A 104 -19.92 -2.08 -6.01
N GLY A 105 -19.55 -3.13 -6.77
CA GLY A 105 -20.10 -3.40 -8.09
C GLY A 105 -19.58 -2.51 -9.23
N ALA A 106 -18.45 -1.81 -9.05
CA ALA A 106 -17.88 -0.91 -10.06
C ALA A 106 -17.59 -1.54 -11.43
N GLU A 107 -17.45 -2.86 -11.51
CA GLU A 107 -17.36 -3.62 -12.75
C GLU A 107 -18.63 -3.56 -13.59
N HIS A 108 -19.78 -3.36 -12.95
CA HIS A 108 -21.09 -3.24 -13.59
C HIS A 108 -21.49 -1.78 -13.85
N LEU A 109 -20.71 -0.81 -13.34
CA LEU A 109 -21.02 0.60 -13.47
C LEU A 109 -20.64 1.15 -14.84
N ARG A 110 -21.55 1.97 -15.39
CA ARG A 110 -21.27 2.81 -16.55
C ARG A 110 -20.17 3.81 -16.19
N ILE A 111 -19.47 4.28 -17.21
CA ILE A 111 -18.38 5.25 -17.06
C ILE A 111 -18.79 6.50 -16.27
N VAL A 112 -20.01 6.99 -16.50
CA VAL A 112 -20.58 8.15 -15.81
C VAL A 112 -20.78 7.89 -14.31
N GLU A 113 -21.19 6.68 -13.92
CA GLU A 113 -21.40 6.30 -12.52
C GLU A 113 -20.06 6.18 -11.78
N VAL A 114 -19.03 5.64 -12.44
CA VAL A 114 -17.67 5.59 -11.89
C VAL A 114 -17.12 7.01 -11.67
N ILE A 115 -17.35 7.94 -12.59
CA ILE A 115 -16.91 9.34 -12.46
C ILE A 115 -17.57 10.00 -11.25
N GLU A 116 -18.89 9.87 -11.09
CA GLU A 116 -19.60 10.46 -9.95
C GLU A 116 -19.12 9.90 -8.61
N GLN A 117 -18.88 8.59 -8.52
CA GLN A 117 -18.33 7.97 -7.31
C GLN A 117 -16.91 8.46 -7.01
N VAL A 118 -16.06 8.56 -8.04
CA VAL A 118 -14.69 9.07 -7.90
C VAL A 118 -14.69 10.54 -7.47
N ARG A 119 -15.63 11.34 -7.99
CA ARG A 119 -15.85 12.73 -7.56
C ARG A 119 -16.27 12.79 -6.09
N ALA A 120 -17.23 11.97 -5.68
CA ALA A 120 -17.70 11.90 -4.29
C ALA A 120 -16.61 11.49 -3.29
N LEU A 121 -15.66 10.65 -3.72
CA LEU A 121 -14.50 10.24 -2.91
C LEU A 121 -13.46 11.36 -2.70
N GLY A 122 -13.54 12.47 -3.43
CA GLY A 122 -12.66 13.64 -3.24
C GLY A 122 -11.18 13.42 -3.55
N GLY A 123 -10.83 12.32 -4.22
CA GLY A 123 -9.44 11.91 -4.47
C GLY A 123 -8.87 12.31 -5.84
N THR A 124 -9.73 12.72 -6.78
CA THR A 124 -9.34 13.07 -8.16
C THR A 124 -9.76 14.51 -8.44
N PRO A 125 -8.82 15.40 -8.82
CA PRO A 125 -9.15 16.79 -9.16
C PRO A 125 -10.17 16.91 -10.31
N GLU A 126 -11.09 17.88 -10.21
CA GLU A 126 -12.17 18.06 -11.20
C GLU A 126 -11.65 18.31 -12.61
N TYR A 127 -10.51 19.01 -12.77
CA TYR A 127 -9.92 19.24 -14.10
C TYR A 127 -9.50 17.93 -14.80
N ILE A 128 -9.21 16.86 -14.03
CA ILE A 128 -8.93 15.52 -14.59
C ILE A 128 -10.22 14.84 -15.01
N LEU A 129 -11.30 15.02 -14.23
CA LEU A 129 -12.61 14.46 -14.53
C LEU A 129 -13.28 15.14 -15.73
N ALA A 130 -12.98 16.43 -15.96
CA ALA A 130 -13.52 17.23 -17.06
C ALA A 130 -12.77 17.08 -18.40
N ASP A 131 -11.52 16.61 -18.42
CA ASP A 131 -10.76 16.35 -19.67
C ASP A 131 -10.89 14.88 -20.09
N SER A 132 -11.59 14.62 -21.20
CA SER A 132 -11.83 13.27 -21.72
C SER A 132 -10.54 12.48 -22.03
N ARG A 133 -9.45 13.16 -22.41
CA ARG A 133 -8.16 12.51 -22.68
C ARG A 133 -7.51 12.07 -21.38
N LEU A 134 -7.48 12.94 -20.37
CA LEU A 134 -6.94 12.59 -19.05
C LEU A 134 -7.78 11.47 -18.42
N LEU A 135 -9.10 11.58 -18.53
CA LEU A 135 -10.04 10.58 -18.04
C LEU A 135 -9.80 9.22 -18.70
N SER A 136 -9.58 9.16 -20.02
CA SER A 136 -9.27 7.91 -20.73
C SER A 136 -8.00 7.22 -20.20
N ILE A 137 -7.05 7.99 -19.66
CA ILE A 137 -5.81 7.48 -19.08
C ILE A 137 -6.05 6.94 -17.67
N ILE A 138 -6.86 7.62 -16.84
CA ILE A 138 -7.04 7.26 -15.42
C ILE A 138 -8.16 6.24 -15.17
N LEU A 139 -9.20 6.24 -15.99
CA LEU A 139 -10.40 5.44 -15.74
C LEU A 139 -10.13 3.92 -15.71
N PRO A 140 -9.31 3.33 -16.61
CA PRO A 140 -9.00 1.91 -16.52
C PRO A 140 -8.36 1.52 -15.18
N LYS A 141 -7.63 2.46 -14.56
CA LYS A 141 -6.94 2.26 -13.29
C LYS A 141 -7.90 2.35 -12.11
N LEU A 142 -8.79 3.33 -12.14
CA LEU A 142 -9.84 3.49 -11.13
C LEU A 142 -10.77 2.28 -11.11
N ARG A 143 -11.13 1.75 -12.29
CA ARG A 143 -11.89 0.50 -12.41
C ARG A 143 -11.13 -0.71 -11.84
N ALA A 144 -9.84 -0.81 -12.16
CA ALA A 144 -9.01 -1.89 -11.64
C ALA A 144 -8.86 -1.82 -10.11
N ASP A 145 -8.64 -0.63 -9.55
CA ASP A 145 -8.60 -0.42 -8.10
C ASP A 145 -9.92 -0.80 -7.46
N ALA A 146 -11.06 -0.34 -8.01
CA ALA A 146 -12.37 -0.67 -7.48
C ALA A 146 -12.64 -2.19 -7.38
N LEU A 147 -12.09 -2.97 -8.31
CA LEU A 147 -12.16 -4.44 -8.30
C LEU A 147 -11.25 -5.09 -7.25
N LEU A 148 -10.17 -4.42 -6.84
CA LEU A 148 -9.30 -4.85 -5.75
C LEU A 148 -9.82 -4.41 -4.37
N GLY A 149 -10.47 -3.24 -4.28
CA GLY A 149 -10.95 -2.58 -3.07
C GLY A 149 -10.90 -1.03 -3.13
N PRO A 150 -11.35 -0.28 -2.09
CA PRO A 150 -11.38 1.20 -2.09
C PRO A 150 -10.06 1.90 -2.48
N PRO A 151 -9.99 2.91 -3.36
CA PRO A 151 -8.73 3.43 -3.90
C PRO A 151 -7.73 4.02 -2.87
N MET A 152 -6.45 4.21 -3.27
CA MET A 152 -5.27 5.00 -2.76
C MET A 152 -5.11 5.37 -1.27
N ARG A 153 -3.96 5.12 -0.58
CA ARG A 153 -2.52 5.42 -0.84
C ARG A 153 -1.63 4.37 -0.11
N ILE A 154 -0.48 3.98 -0.69
CA ILE A 154 0.47 3.04 -0.04
C ILE A 154 1.74 3.80 0.35
N SER A 155 2.28 3.55 1.55
CA SER A 155 3.60 4.04 1.95
C SER A 155 4.27 2.94 2.77
N LEU A 156 5.45 2.47 2.35
CA LEU A 156 6.22 1.52 3.15
C LEU A 156 7.06 2.30 4.15
N THR A 157 7.18 1.80 5.37
CA THR A 157 7.95 2.45 6.43
C THR A 157 8.93 1.42 6.96
N LEU A 158 10.22 1.60 6.66
CA LEU A 158 11.32 0.73 7.06
C LEU A 158 12.16 1.36 8.17
N ARG A 159 12.72 0.48 9.01
CA ARG A 159 13.71 0.68 10.07
C ARG A 159 13.19 1.15 11.44
N TRP A 160 13.55 0.36 12.45
CA TRP A 160 13.63 0.71 13.86
C TRP A 160 15.07 0.44 14.29
N THR A 161 15.80 1.45 14.75
CA THR A 161 17.06 1.22 15.48
C THR A 161 16.72 1.12 16.96
N ALA A 162 16.69 -0.10 17.49
CA ALA A 162 16.89 -0.28 18.92
C ALA A 162 18.32 0.22 19.19
N GLN A 163 18.45 1.28 19.98
CA GLN A 163 19.76 1.61 20.54
C GLN A 163 20.20 0.38 21.34
N SER A 164 21.22 -0.32 20.84
CA SER A 164 22.06 -1.14 21.69
C SER A 164 22.67 -0.19 22.73
N GLN A 165 22.09 -0.17 23.94
CA GLN A 165 22.90 0.20 25.10
C GLN A 165 24.02 -0.85 25.17
N PRO A 166 25.31 -0.46 25.18
CA PRO A 166 26.35 -1.41 25.53
C PRO A 166 26.04 -1.90 26.95
N ALA A 167 25.99 -3.22 27.11
CA ALA A 167 25.91 -3.84 28.43
C ALA A 167 26.99 -3.21 29.31
N LYS A 168 26.58 -2.58 30.41
CA LYS A 168 27.51 -2.30 31.51
C LYS A 168 27.88 -3.66 32.12
N GLU A 169 28.86 -4.33 31.51
CA GLU A 169 29.73 -5.25 32.24
C GLU A 169 30.58 -4.42 33.21
N SER A 170 29.99 -4.05 34.34
CA SER A 170 30.78 -3.79 35.54
C SER A 170 30.92 -5.12 36.27
N ARG A 171 31.92 -5.89 35.84
CA ARG A 171 32.50 -7.00 36.59
C ARG A 171 32.80 -6.52 38.02
N MET A 172 32.29 -7.27 38.98
CA MET A 172 32.84 -7.34 40.33
C MET A 172 34.37 -7.43 40.26
N ARG A 173 35.04 -6.52 40.97
CA ARG A 173 36.38 -6.77 41.49
C ARG A 173 36.25 -6.70 43.01
N TRP A 174 36.83 -7.73 43.63
CA TRP A 174 36.94 -8.02 45.05
C TRP A 174 37.34 -6.82 45.90
#